data_AF-A0A7S0S864-F1
#
_entry.id   AF-A0A7S0S864-F1
#
_cell.length_a   1.000
_cell.length_b   1.000
_cell.length_c   1.000
_cell.angle_alpha   90.00
_cell.angle_beta   90.00
_cell.angle_gamma   90.00
#
_symmetry.space_group_name_H-M   'P 1'
#
loop_
_entity.id
_entity.type
_entity.pdbx_description
1 polymer ?
#
loop_
_entity_poly.entity_id
_entity_poly.type
_entity_poly.pdbx_seq_one_letter_code
_entity_poly.pdbx_strand_id
1 'polypeptide(L)'
;MCMLQETFKGQILELKASMIMSEREILELRVESVRSTREIQELKVSHIKSEEKHNELLRDMLLSAATLGDSCTVSQLLDRTSIPVDFVRHPDHGGETMLFAASSNGHSGVVSLLILRDADVDLPRTGGIRPLFAAIQGGHSKVVEM
;
A
#
# COMPACT_ATOMS: atom_id res chain seq x y z
N MET A 1 -21.08 -73.50 2.82
CA MET A 1 -20.55 -72.49 1.88
C MET A 1 -20.89 -71.04 2.28
N CYS A 2 -21.98 -70.77 3.02
CA CYS A 2 -22.34 -69.40 3.47
C CYS A 2 -21.43 -68.78 4.57
N MET A 3 -20.97 -69.56 5.56
CA MET A 3 -20.17 -69.03 6.69
C MET A 3 -18.85 -68.37 6.27
N LEU A 4 -18.23 -68.86 5.19
CA LEU A 4 -16.98 -68.30 4.64
C LEU A 4 -17.21 -66.97 3.92
N GLN A 5 -18.38 -66.76 3.30
CA GLN A 5 -18.68 -65.48 2.64
C GLN A 5 -19.04 -64.39 3.64
N GLU A 6 -19.71 -64.72 4.75
CA GLU A 6 -20.05 -63.75 5.80
C GLU A 6 -18.81 -63.26 6.57
N THR A 7 -17.86 -64.17 6.87
CA THR A 7 -16.59 -63.81 7.53
C THR A 7 -15.69 -62.97 6.63
N PHE A 8 -15.59 -63.29 5.33
CA PHE A 8 -14.87 -62.46 4.36
C PHE A 8 -15.48 -61.07 4.21
N LYS A 9 -16.82 -60.99 4.19
CA LYS A 9 -17.55 -59.72 4.09
C LYS A 9 -17.36 -58.86 5.35
N GLY A 10 -17.31 -59.48 6.54
CA GLY A 10 -16.97 -58.83 7.80
C GLY A 10 -15.55 -58.27 7.83
N GLN A 11 -14.55 -59.05 7.42
CA GLN A 11 -13.15 -58.62 7.35
C GLN A 11 -12.94 -57.50 6.31
N ILE A 12 -13.63 -57.55 5.17
CA ILE A 12 -13.60 -56.46 4.17
C ILE A 12 -14.22 -55.18 4.73
N LEU A 13 -15.30 -55.28 5.51
CA LEU A 13 -15.93 -54.10 6.14
C LEU A 13 -15.03 -53.50 7.22
N GLU A 14 -14.35 -54.32 8.00
CA GLU A 14 -13.40 -53.88 9.03
C GLU A 14 -12.16 -53.22 8.41
N LEU A 15 -11.60 -53.82 7.34
CA LEU A 15 -10.52 -53.22 6.56
C LEU A 15 -10.95 -51.91 5.90
N LYS A 16 -12.16 -51.83 5.34
CA LYS A 16 -12.71 -50.58 4.79
C LYS A 16 -12.89 -49.52 5.88
N ALA A 17 -13.38 -49.89 7.06
CA ALA A 17 -13.52 -48.96 8.18
C ALA A 17 -12.15 -48.44 8.64
N SER A 18 -11.13 -49.30 8.74
CA SER A 18 -9.75 -48.90 9.09
C SER A 18 -9.13 -47.97 8.04
N MET A 19 -9.41 -48.22 6.76
CA MET A 19 -8.95 -47.39 5.64
C MET A 19 -9.63 -46.02 5.61
N ILE A 20 -10.95 -45.98 5.83
CA ILE A 20 -11.74 -44.73 5.91
C ILE A 20 -11.28 -43.86 7.09
N MET A 21 -10.98 -44.48 8.25
CA MET A 21 -10.45 -43.77 9.41
C MET A 21 -9.06 -43.16 9.10
N SER A 22 -8.18 -43.91 8.42
CA SER A 22 -6.87 -43.42 8.00
C SER A 22 -6.97 -42.28 6.97
N GLU A 23 -7.85 -42.40 5.98
CA GLU A 23 -8.11 -41.33 5.01
C GLU A 23 -8.67 -40.08 5.68
N ARG A 24 -9.54 -40.23 6.68
CA ARG A 24 -10.11 -39.12 7.46
C ARG A 24 -9.04 -38.41 8.28
N GLU A 25 -8.16 -39.16 8.93
CA GLU A 25 -7.05 -38.61 9.74
C GLU A 25 -6.02 -37.86 8.86
N ILE A 26 -5.73 -38.38 7.65
CA ILE A 26 -4.91 -37.70 6.64
C ILE A 26 -5.59 -36.40 6.18
N LEU A 27 -6.90 -36.42 5.95
CA LEU A 27 -7.67 -35.24 5.54
C LEU A 27 -7.72 -34.18 6.66
N GLU A 28 -7.89 -34.57 7.92
CA GLU A 28 -7.87 -33.65 9.06
C GLU A 28 -6.50 -32.96 9.21
N LEU A 29 -5.40 -33.72 9.10
CA LEU A 29 -4.04 -33.15 9.09
C LEU A 29 -3.83 -32.16 7.92
N ARG A 30 -4.39 -32.47 6.75
CA ARG A 30 -4.31 -31.61 5.56
C ARG A 30 -5.12 -30.33 5.72
N VAL A 31 -6.31 -30.41 6.32
CA VAL A 31 -7.16 -29.26 6.64
C VAL A 31 -6.47 -28.35 7.67
N GLU A 32 -5.85 -28.92 8.69
CA GLU A 32 -5.12 -28.15 9.72
C GLU A 32 -3.89 -27.44 9.13
N SER A 33 -3.13 -28.12 8.25
CA SER A 33 -2.00 -27.52 7.54
C SER A 33 -2.45 -26.36 6.64
N VAL A 34 -3.58 -26.49 5.93
CA VAL A 34 -4.14 -25.42 5.10
C VAL A 34 -4.66 -24.26 5.96
N ARG A 35 -5.32 -24.53 7.09
CA ARG A 35 -5.78 -23.51 8.05
C ARG A 35 -4.60 -22.68 8.55
N SER A 36 -3.52 -23.33 8.96
CA SER A 36 -2.30 -22.66 9.44
C SER A 36 -1.66 -21.77 8.36
N THR A 37 -1.61 -22.22 7.10
CA THR A 37 -1.12 -21.37 6.00
C THR A 37 -2.02 -20.17 5.71
N ARG A 38 -3.34 -20.31 5.88
CA ARG A 38 -4.31 -19.23 5.69
C ARG A 38 -4.20 -18.17 6.76
N GLU A 39 -4.04 -18.55 8.03
CA GLU A 39 -3.83 -17.59 9.13
C GLU A 39 -2.54 -16.79 8.92
N ILE A 40 -1.46 -17.42 8.46
CA ILE A 40 -0.21 -16.72 8.10
C ILE A 40 -0.42 -15.74 6.93
N GLN A 41 -1.22 -16.12 5.92
CA GLN A 41 -1.57 -15.22 4.82
C GLN A 41 -2.45 -14.06 5.28
N GLU A 42 -3.45 -14.29 6.12
CA GLU A 42 -4.33 -13.26 6.66
C GLU A 42 -3.56 -12.26 7.55
N LEU A 43 -2.60 -12.74 8.35
CA LEU A 43 -1.69 -11.91 9.13
C LEU A 43 -0.73 -11.09 8.24
N LYS A 44 -0.26 -11.64 7.12
CA LYS A 44 0.54 -10.86 6.15
C LYS A 44 -0.27 -9.76 5.48
N VAL A 45 -1.50 -10.06 5.08
CA VAL A 45 -2.38 -9.07 4.45
C VAL A 45 -2.75 -7.95 5.43
N SER A 46 -2.97 -8.27 6.71
CA SER A 46 -3.25 -7.25 7.72
C SER A 46 -2.03 -6.34 7.99
N HIS A 47 -0.82 -6.89 7.97
CA HIS A 47 0.43 -6.12 8.05
C HIS A 47 0.63 -5.20 6.82
N ILE A 48 0.44 -5.72 5.61
CA ILE A 48 0.57 -4.91 4.39
C ILE A 48 -0.44 -3.74 4.39
N LYS A 49 -1.69 -4.00 4.82
CA LYS A 49 -2.71 -2.95 4.94
C LYS A 49 -2.34 -1.87 5.95
N SER A 50 -1.64 -2.21 7.04
CA SER A 50 -1.22 -1.21 8.03
C SER A 50 -0.04 -0.38 7.53
N GLU A 51 0.89 -0.99 6.81
CA GLU A 51 2.03 -0.33 6.17
C GLU A 51 1.60 0.61 5.03
N GLU A 52 0.65 0.20 4.19
CA GLU A 52 0.06 1.06 3.16
C GLU A 52 -0.65 2.29 3.75
N LYS A 53 -1.40 2.09 4.84
CA LYS A 53 -2.09 3.18 5.53
C LYS A 53 -1.11 4.15 6.19
N HIS A 54 0.00 3.64 6.74
CA HIS A 54 1.07 4.50 7.25
C HIS A 54 1.71 5.33 6.14
N ASN A 55 1.95 4.74 4.97
CA ASN A 55 2.50 5.45 3.82
C ASN A 55 1.56 6.54 3.29
N GLU A 56 0.25 6.32 3.31
CA GLU A 56 -0.74 7.34 2.94
C GLU A 56 -0.73 8.51 3.93
N LEU A 57 -0.71 8.23 5.24
CA LEU A 57 -0.62 9.27 6.27
C LEU A 57 0.68 10.08 6.17
N LEU A 58 1.80 9.43 5.84
CA LEU A 58 3.08 10.10 5.63
C LEU A 58 3.04 11.02 4.40
N ARG A 59 2.43 10.57 3.30
CA ARG A 59 2.22 11.39 2.10
C ARG A 59 1.36 12.62 2.39
N ASP A 60 0.27 12.44 3.13
CA ASP A 60 -0.62 13.53 3.55
C ASP A 60 0.07 14.51 4.52
N MET A 61 0.88 14.00 5.45
CA MET A 61 1.71 14.83 6.34
C MET A 61 2.74 15.65 5.55
N LEU A 62 3.43 15.02 4.61
CA LEU A 62 4.44 15.66 3.76
C LEU A 62 3.80 16.75 2.87
N LEU A 63 2.61 16.47 2.31
CA LEU A 63 1.86 17.46 1.53
C LEU A 63 1.39 18.62 2.41
N SER A 64 0.95 18.34 3.64
CA SER A 64 0.57 19.39 4.62
C SER A 64 1.76 20.26 5.01
N ALA A 65 2.96 19.68 5.15
CA ALA A 65 4.16 20.47 5.39
C ALA A 65 4.50 21.39 4.21
N ALA A 66 4.34 20.89 2.97
CA ALA A 66 4.53 21.67 1.76
C ALA A 66 3.50 22.79 1.60
N THR A 67 2.23 22.58 1.95
CA THR A 67 1.20 23.64 1.92
C THR A 67 1.46 24.72 2.96
N LEU A 68 2.02 24.36 4.12
CA LEU A 68 2.42 25.30 5.17
C LEU A 68 3.73 26.04 4.85
N GLY A 69 4.51 25.57 3.88
CA GLY A 69 5.80 26.17 3.51
C GLY A 69 6.96 25.75 4.42
N ASP A 70 6.77 24.69 5.23
CA ASP A 70 7.79 24.22 6.18
C ASP A 70 8.85 23.36 5.49
N SER A 71 9.81 24.04 4.87
CA SER A 71 10.95 23.42 4.19
C SER A 71 11.80 22.52 5.10
N CYS A 72 11.87 22.80 6.40
CA CYS A 72 12.64 21.99 7.37
C CYS A 72 11.99 20.62 7.55
N THR A 73 10.68 20.62 7.82
CA THR A 73 9.90 19.39 7.99
C THR A 73 9.83 18.59 6.69
N VAL A 74 9.70 19.25 5.53
CA VAL A 74 9.77 18.60 4.22
C VAL A 74 11.12 17.90 4.01
N SER A 75 12.24 18.59 4.28
CA SER A 75 13.58 17.97 4.15
C SER A 75 13.73 16.76 5.06
N GLN A 76 13.37 16.91 6.35
CA GLN A 76 13.50 15.83 7.33
C GLN A 76 12.65 14.62 6.98
N LEU A 77 11.42 14.85 6.50
CA LEU A 77 10.53 13.77 6.09
C LEU A 77 11.08 13.06 4.85
N LEU A 78 11.53 13.80 3.83
CA LEU A 78 12.15 13.20 2.64
C LEU A 78 13.39 12.38 2.99
N ASP A 79 14.23 12.86 3.90
CA ASP A 79 15.44 12.14 4.35
C ASP A 79 15.12 10.88 5.16
N ARG A 80 14.06 10.89 5.95
CA ARG A 80 13.69 9.75 6.80
C ARG A 80 12.91 8.65 6.07
N THR A 81 12.12 9.02 5.06
CA THR A 81 11.07 8.13 4.55
C THR A 81 11.35 7.60 3.14
N SER A 82 12.39 8.10 2.44
CA SER A 82 12.69 7.72 1.04
C SER A 82 11.45 7.72 0.14
N ILE A 83 10.51 8.64 0.38
CA ILE A 83 9.30 8.80 -0.42
C ILE A 83 9.69 9.52 -1.71
N PRO A 84 9.21 9.07 -2.89
CA PRO A 84 9.44 9.79 -4.14
C PRO A 84 8.82 11.18 -4.07
N VAL A 85 9.55 12.18 -4.57
CA VAL A 85 9.14 13.58 -4.52
C VAL A 85 7.93 13.85 -5.45
N ASP A 86 7.82 13.06 -6.52
CA ASP A 86 6.84 13.18 -7.60
C ASP A 86 5.55 12.40 -7.37
N PHE A 87 5.22 12.07 -6.11
CA PHE A 87 3.97 11.38 -5.87
C PHE A 87 2.77 12.31 -6.06
N VAL A 88 1.72 11.75 -6.64
CA VAL A 88 0.40 12.39 -6.76
C VAL A 88 -0.48 11.83 -5.66
N ARG A 89 -1.16 12.70 -4.90
CA ARG A 89 -2.14 12.27 -3.90
C ARG A 89 -3.26 11.47 -4.55
N HIS A 90 -4.00 10.70 -3.76
CA HIS A 90 -5.18 10.00 -4.25
C HIS A 90 -6.16 10.97 -4.95
N PRO A 91 -6.77 10.61 -6.09
CA PRO A 91 -7.70 11.46 -6.83
C PRO A 91 -8.89 11.94 -6.01
N ASP A 92 -9.36 11.16 -5.03
CA ASP A 92 -10.43 11.55 -4.10
C ASP A 92 -10.11 12.81 -3.30
N HIS A 93 -8.82 13.11 -3.16
CA HIS A 93 -8.31 14.28 -2.47
C HIS A 93 -7.78 15.37 -3.42
N GLY A 94 -8.31 15.40 -4.65
CA GLY A 94 -7.94 16.40 -5.65
C GLY A 94 -6.68 16.07 -6.42
N GLY A 95 -5.99 14.97 -6.08
CA GLY A 95 -4.85 14.49 -6.84
C GLY A 95 -3.70 15.49 -6.91
N GLU A 96 -3.41 16.15 -5.79
CA GLU A 96 -2.40 17.19 -5.69
C GLU A 96 -0.99 16.59 -5.64
N THR A 97 -0.06 17.23 -6.35
CA THR A 97 1.38 16.96 -6.26
C THR A 97 1.99 17.87 -5.20
N MET A 98 3.06 17.43 -4.53
CA MET A 98 3.75 18.27 -3.54
C MET A 98 4.20 19.62 -4.11
N LEU A 99 4.74 19.61 -5.33
CA LEU A 99 5.15 20.83 -6.02
C LEU A 99 3.96 21.74 -6.35
N PHE A 100 2.78 21.17 -6.68
CA PHE A 100 1.56 21.93 -6.93
C PHE A 100 1.12 22.69 -5.67
N ALA A 101 1.11 22.01 -4.52
CA ALA A 101 0.77 22.61 -3.22
C ALA A 101 1.73 23.73 -2.81
N ALA A 102 3.04 23.52 -2.97
CA ALA A 102 4.04 24.55 -2.69
C ALA A 102 3.91 25.75 -3.65
N SER A 103 3.65 25.47 -4.94
CA SER A 103 3.52 26.49 -6.00
C SER A 103 2.25 27.33 -5.87
N SER A 104 1.10 26.72 -5.53
CA SER A 104 -0.15 27.48 -5.35
C SER A 104 -0.08 28.47 -4.20
N ASN A 105 0.71 28.14 -3.17
CA ASN A 105 0.88 28.96 -1.98
C ASN A 105 2.09 29.90 -2.06
N GLY A 106 2.92 29.80 -3.10
CA GLY A 106 4.06 30.69 -3.32
C GLY A 106 5.28 30.37 -2.47
N HIS A 107 5.37 29.16 -1.93
CA HIS A 107 6.44 28.73 -1.03
C HIS A 107 7.71 28.39 -1.80
N SER A 108 8.38 29.44 -2.30
CA SER A 108 9.62 29.34 -3.09
C SER A 108 10.70 28.48 -2.42
N GLY A 109 10.87 28.56 -1.09
CA GLY A 109 11.85 27.73 -0.38
C GLY A 109 11.56 26.23 -0.45
N VAL A 110 10.28 25.83 -0.39
CA VAL A 110 9.88 24.43 -0.57
C VAL A 110 10.05 24.02 -2.04
N VAL A 111 9.64 24.88 -2.98
CA VAL A 111 9.82 24.63 -4.43
C VAL A 111 11.30 24.39 -4.77
N SER A 112 12.21 25.26 -4.31
CA SER A 112 13.64 25.09 -4.54
C SER A 112 14.18 23.78 -3.94
N LEU A 113 13.69 23.37 -2.77
CA LEU A 113 14.08 22.10 -2.15
C LEU A 113 13.61 20.89 -2.97
N LEU A 114 12.39 20.95 -3.50
CA LEU A 114 11.85 19.89 -4.35
C LEU A 114 12.60 19.78 -5.68
N ILE A 115 12.90 20.91 -6.31
CA ILE A 115 13.73 20.94 -7.53
C ILE A 115 15.13 20.37 -7.27
N LEU A 116 15.73 20.69 -6.12
CA LEU A 116 17.03 20.13 -5.71
C LEU A 116 16.99 18.60 -5.51
N ARG A 117 15.81 18.04 -5.30
CA ARG A 117 15.56 16.60 -5.13
C ARG A 117 15.06 15.94 -6.42
N ASP A 118 15.32 16.56 -7.57
CA ASP A 118 14.90 16.08 -8.90
C ASP A 118 13.38 15.94 -9.06
N ALA A 119 12.60 16.80 -8.41
CA ALA A 119 11.15 16.82 -8.62
C ALA A 119 10.79 17.28 -10.04
N ASP A 120 9.81 16.59 -10.63
CA ASP A 120 9.27 16.93 -11.94
C ASP A 120 8.40 18.20 -11.86
N VAL A 121 8.93 19.29 -12.39
CA VAL A 121 8.28 20.61 -12.43
C VAL A 121 7.05 20.66 -13.33
N ASP A 122 6.97 19.74 -14.29
CA ASP A 122 5.90 19.65 -15.26
C ASP A 122 4.78 18.69 -14.82
N LEU A 123 4.97 17.96 -13.70
CA LEU A 123 4.04 16.92 -13.27
C LEU A 123 2.66 17.51 -12.97
N PRO A 124 1.63 17.18 -13.78
CA PRO A 124 0.31 17.70 -13.56
C PRO A 124 -0.37 16.96 -12.40
N ARG A 125 -1.19 17.68 -11.64
CA ARG A 125 -2.15 17.05 -10.71
C ARG A 125 -3.18 16.24 -11.51
N THR A 126 -3.93 15.34 -10.88
CA THR A 126 -5.00 14.53 -11.52
C THR A 126 -5.98 15.35 -12.41
N GLY A 127 -6.20 16.63 -12.12
CA GLY A 127 -7.00 17.53 -12.96
C GLY A 127 -6.31 18.07 -14.22
N GLY A 128 -5.10 17.64 -14.55
CA GLY A 128 -4.31 18.12 -15.69
C GLY A 128 -3.69 19.51 -15.50
N ILE A 129 -3.82 20.11 -14.31
CA ILE A 129 -3.28 21.44 -14.02
C ILE A 129 -1.82 21.29 -13.60
N ARG A 130 -0.95 22.03 -14.30
CA ARG A 130 0.49 22.10 -14.01
C ARG A 130 0.77 22.99 -12.79
N PRO A 131 1.80 22.66 -11.98
CA PRO A 131 2.21 23.48 -10.83
C PRO A 131 2.48 24.94 -11.19
N LEU A 132 3.14 25.19 -12.33
CA LEU A 132 3.42 26.53 -12.84
C LEU A 132 2.15 27.37 -13.03
N PHE A 133 1.08 26.75 -13.51
CA PHE A 133 -0.19 27.46 -13.72
C PHE A 133 -0.82 27.90 -12.39
N ALA A 134 -0.63 27.12 -11.32
CA ALA A 134 -1.06 27.50 -9.97
C ALA A 134 -0.21 28.66 -9.41
N ALA A 135 1.11 28.66 -9.64
CA ALA A 135 1.98 29.77 -9.25
C ALA A 135 1.61 31.08 -9.96
N ILE A 136 1.30 31.00 -11.26
CA ILE A 136 0.86 32.16 -12.06
C ILE A 136 -0.47 32.69 -11.54
N GLN A 137 -1.47 31.82 -11.31
CA GLN A 137 -2.77 32.23 -10.77
C GLN A 137 -2.66 32.83 -9.36
N GLY A 138 -1.73 32.33 -8.55
CA GLY A 138 -1.43 32.88 -7.21
C GLY A 138 -0.64 34.19 -7.23
N GLY A 139 -0.15 34.64 -8.38
CA GLY A 139 0.70 35.84 -8.49
C GLY A 139 2.10 35.64 -7.90
N HIS A 140 2.55 34.39 -7.76
CA HIS A 140 3.81 34.04 -7.10
C HIS A 140 4.98 34.10 -8.08
N SER A 141 5.34 35.32 -8.52
CA SER A 141 6.38 35.55 -9.53
C SER A 141 7.71 34.87 -9.20
N LYS A 142 8.05 34.72 -7.91
CA LYS A 142 9.30 34.07 -7.48
C LYS A 142 9.34 32.57 -7.78
N VAL A 143 8.20 31.89 -7.74
CA VAL A 143 8.09 30.47 -8.11
C VAL A 143 8.09 30.31 -9.63
N VAL A 144 7.52 31.28 -10.36
CA VAL A 144 7.48 31.28 -11.83
C VAL A 144 8.86 31.51 -12.45
N GLU A 145 9.74 32.23 -11.75
CA GLU A 145 11.11 32.54 -12.21
C GLU A 145 12.10 31.37 -12.00
N MET A 146 11.78 30.43 -11.10
CA MET A 146 12.65 29.29 -10.73
C MET A 146 12.64 28.21 -11.80
#